data_AF-A0A349NBC0-F1
#
_entry.id   AF-A0A349NBC0-F1
#
_cell.length_a   1.000
_cell.length_b   1.000
_cell.length_c   1.000
_cell.angle_alpha   90.00
_cell.angle_beta   90.00
_cell.angle_gamma   90.00
#
_symmetry.space_group_name_H-M   'P 1'
#
loop_
_entity.id
_entity.type
_entity.pdbx_description
1 polymer ?
#
loop_
_entity_poly.entity_id
_entity_poly.type
_entity_poly.pdbx_seq_one_letter_code
_entity_poly.pdbx_strand_id
1 'polypeptide(L)'
;MIFWDLQPSAAAIFFLGLTIFHWGQGDRYISVQVHQATYLCRSKALTALHVLSRGSIPILLPGYLGNDTYRSVIEALVSSSGQASHQADWVSSYPLFFLLIPMGLTALSLLAASIYVSKKEIRPLCMDIIESVALFGWFLFIPALWAIGCYFALWHSLRHALRILSTDSLGSQLLDSKQYLRLNIRWLQLTGLMTFVALIGMWIIFALPFSIRGIELDWLVKALIGISVLTLPHTVVVCCMDKIQLRV
;
A
#
# COMPACT_ATOMS: atom_id res chain seq x y z
N MET A 1 -13.32 14.79 2.11
CA MET A 1 -13.75 15.94 1.30
C MET A 1 -13.40 17.25 1.99
N ILE A 2 -14.03 17.64 3.10
CA ILE A 2 -13.78 18.94 3.77
C ILE A 2 -12.28 19.26 3.98
N PHE A 3 -11.47 18.32 4.46
CA PHE A 3 -10.02 18.56 4.62
C PHE A 3 -9.28 18.77 3.29
N TRP A 4 -9.68 18.03 2.25
CA TRP A 4 -9.12 18.14 0.90
C TRP A 4 -9.53 19.47 0.23
N ASP A 5 -10.74 19.95 0.54
CA ASP A 5 -11.24 21.23 0.03
C ASP A 5 -10.54 22.42 0.70
N LEU A 6 -10.14 22.29 1.97
CA LEU A 6 -9.50 23.38 2.74
C LEU A 6 -7.98 23.39 2.58
N GLN A 7 -7.34 22.23 2.55
CA GLN A 7 -5.88 22.08 2.52
C GLN A 7 -5.48 20.90 1.61
N PRO A 8 -5.55 21.06 0.28
CA PRO A 8 -5.37 19.96 -0.68
C PRO A 8 -3.97 19.34 -0.61
N SER A 9 -2.93 20.17 -0.47
CA SER A 9 -1.54 19.71 -0.35
C SER A 9 -1.31 18.90 0.92
N ALA A 10 -1.83 19.38 2.06
CA ALA A 10 -1.71 18.64 3.33
C ALA A 10 -2.51 17.32 3.28
N ALA A 11 -3.68 17.33 2.63
CA ALA A 11 -4.48 16.13 2.42
C ALA A 11 -3.79 15.10 1.53
N ALA A 12 -3.15 15.54 0.44
CA ALA A 12 -2.35 14.68 -0.42
C ALA A 12 -1.14 14.07 0.33
N ILE A 13 -0.39 14.89 1.09
CA ILE A 13 0.73 14.41 1.90
C ILE A 13 0.26 13.39 2.95
N PHE A 14 -0.84 13.69 3.64
CA PHE A 14 -1.43 12.76 4.60
C PHE A 14 -1.85 11.45 3.93
N PHE A 15 -2.49 11.50 2.77
CA PHE A 15 -2.90 10.31 2.02
C PHE A 15 -1.69 9.47 1.59
N LEU A 16 -0.63 10.07 1.07
CA LEU A 16 0.60 9.35 0.70
C LEU A 16 1.25 8.72 1.93
N GLY A 17 1.37 9.47 3.03
CA GLY A 17 1.92 8.96 4.30
C GLY A 17 1.10 7.81 4.89
N LEU A 18 -0.22 7.93 4.85
CA LEU A 18 -1.15 6.87 5.27
C LEU A 18 -1.01 5.63 4.39
N THR A 19 -0.84 5.79 3.08
CA THR A 19 -0.68 4.69 2.13
C THR A 19 0.64 3.95 2.36
N ILE A 20 1.74 4.69 2.58
CA ILE A 20 3.04 4.12 3.00
C ILE A 20 2.85 3.29 4.27
N PHE A 21 2.23 3.86 5.29
CA PHE A 21 2.00 3.14 6.55
C PHE A 21 1.16 1.88 6.34
N HIS A 22 0.04 1.99 5.64
CA HIS A 22 -0.92 0.90 5.44
C HIS A 22 -0.31 -0.27 4.65
N TRP A 23 0.37 0.02 3.54
CA TRP A 23 1.00 -1.02 2.72
C TRP A 23 2.16 -1.69 3.44
N GLY A 24 3.00 -0.90 4.12
CA GLY A 24 4.08 -1.44 4.95
C GLY A 24 3.58 -2.30 6.11
N GLN A 25 2.44 -1.93 6.71
CA GLN A 25 1.80 -2.72 7.77
C GLN A 25 1.25 -4.06 7.22
N GLY A 26 0.65 -4.04 6.04
CA GLY A 26 0.20 -5.26 5.34
C GLY A 26 1.35 -6.24 5.08
N ASP A 27 2.50 -5.73 4.63
CA ASP A 27 3.69 -6.55 4.41
C ASP A 27 4.28 -7.11 5.72
N ARG A 28 4.35 -6.29 6.78
CA ARG A 28 4.82 -6.73 8.11
C ARG A 28 4.01 -7.92 8.63
N TYR A 29 2.69 -7.92 8.44
CA TYR A 29 1.85 -9.03 8.89
C TYR A 29 2.33 -10.36 8.30
N ILE A 30 2.65 -10.41 6.99
CA ILE A 30 3.12 -11.62 6.33
C ILE A 30 4.52 -12.01 6.81
N SER A 31 5.44 -11.05 6.95
CA SER A 31 6.77 -11.34 7.50
C SER A 31 6.68 -11.96 8.90
N VAL A 32 5.81 -11.44 9.77
CA VAL A 32 5.66 -11.97 11.14
C VAL A 32 4.91 -13.31 11.15
N GLN A 33 3.73 -13.39 10.52
CA GLN A 33 2.82 -14.54 10.68
C GLN A 33 3.13 -15.69 9.72
N VAL A 34 3.63 -15.41 8.53
CA VAL A 34 3.91 -16.44 7.51
C VAL A 34 5.39 -16.81 7.54
N HIS A 35 6.29 -15.82 7.49
CA HIS A 35 7.73 -16.09 7.47
C HIS A 35 8.32 -16.33 8.85
N GLN A 36 7.56 -16.07 9.93
CA GLN A 36 8.02 -16.22 11.32
C GLN A 36 9.19 -15.28 11.65
N ALA A 37 9.19 -14.06 11.09
CA ALA A 37 10.18 -13.01 11.36
C ALA A 37 9.95 -12.35 12.74
N THR A 38 10.09 -13.12 13.83
CA THR A 38 9.77 -12.65 15.19
C THR A 38 10.68 -11.51 15.67
N TYR A 39 11.87 -11.36 15.09
CA TYR A 39 12.77 -10.23 15.35
C TYR A 39 12.10 -8.87 15.15
N LEU A 40 11.14 -8.75 14.21
CA LEU A 40 10.41 -7.49 13.97
C LEU A 40 9.61 -7.05 15.20
N CYS A 41 9.19 -7.99 16.06
CA CYS A 41 8.43 -7.70 17.28
C CYS A 41 9.32 -7.29 18.47
N ARG A 42 10.65 -7.42 18.35
CA ARG A 42 11.59 -7.14 19.46
C ARG A 42 11.82 -5.64 19.70
N SER A 43 11.57 -4.80 18.70
CA SER A 43 11.75 -3.35 18.80
C SER A 43 10.67 -2.61 18.02
N LYS A 44 10.05 -1.62 18.67
CA LYS A 44 9.09 -0.71 18.02
C LYS A 44 9.75 0.11 16.91
N ALA A 45 11.00 0.50 17.09
CA ALA A 45 11.77 1.23 16.08
C ALA A 45 12.01 0.36 14.85
N LEU A 46 12.40 -0.90 15.03
CA LEU A 46 12.56 -1.85 13.93
C LEU A 46 11.24 -2.13 13.20
N THR A 47 10.15 -2.31 13.95
CA THR A 47 8.80 -2.42 13.38
C THR A 47 8.47 -1.21 12.51
N ALA A 48 8.64 0.01 13.04
CA ALA A 48 8.33 1.23 12.30
C ALA A 48 9.20 1.36 11.05
N LEU A 49 10.49 1.05 11.16
CA LEU A 49 11.43 1.13 10.06
C LEU A 49 11.13 0.13 8.94
N HIS A 50 10.76 -1.10 9.29
CA HIS A 50 10.32 -2.11 8.32
C HIS A 50 9.04 -1.65 7.60
N VAL A 51 8.05 -1.17 8.34
CA VAL A 51 6.80 -0.63 7.76
C VAL A 51 7.09 0.53 6.82
N LEU A 52 7.90 1.49 7.24
CA LEU A 52 8.27 2.64 6.42
C LEU A 52 9.06 2.23 5.17
N SER A 53 10.02 1.30 5.31
CA SER A 53 10.77 0.75 4.17
C SER A 53 9.82 0.14 3.15
N ARG A 54 8.99 -0.83 3.56
CA ARG A 54 8.08 -1.57 2.66
C ARG A 54 7.05 -0.67 2.00
N GLY A 55 6.47 0.26 2.75
CA GLY A 55 5.50 1.21 2.21
C GLY A 55 6.09 2.28 1.31
N SER A 56 7.33 2.70 1.55
CA SER A 56 7.97 3.78 0.79
C SER A 56 8.35 3.37 -0.62
N ILE A 57 8.72 2.10 -0.85
CA ILE A 57 9.10 1.57 -2.16
C ILE A 57 8.01 1.85 -3.22
N PRO A 58 6.78 1.34 -3.07
CA PRO A 58 5.75 1.48 -4.10
C PRO A 58 5.18 2.90 -4.24
N ILE A 59 5.38 3.79 -3.26
CA ILE A 59 4.84 5.16 -3.25
C ILE A 59 5.86 6.20 -3.69
N LEU A 60 7.13 6.06 -3.32
CA LEU A 60 8.15 7.05 -3.62
C LEU A 60 9.01 6.64 -4.81
N LEU A 61 9.43 5.38 -4.92
CA LEU A 61 10.36 4.94 -5.97
C LEU A 61 9.88 5.26 -7.41
N PRO A 62 8.58 5.21 -7.74
CA PRO A 62 8.08 5.65 -9.05
C PRO A 62 8.39 7.11 -9.43
N GLY A 63 8.73 7.96 -8.46
CA GLY A 63 9.12 9.35 -8.71
C GLY A 63 10.57 9.53 -9.20
N TYR A 64 11.35 8.45 -9.33
CA TYR A 64 12.75 8.51 -9.74
C TYR A 64 12.97 8.53 -11.27
N LEU A 65 12.67 7.44 -11.97
CA LEU A 65 12.90 7.33 -13.43
C LEU A 65 11.63 7.67 -14.21
N GLY A 66 11.74 8.55 -15.22
CA GLY A 66 10.60 8.88 -16.09
C GLY A 66 9.41 9.45 -15.32
N ASN A 67 9.68 10.38 -14.40
CA ASN A 67 8.75 10.78 -13.34
C ASN A 67 7.58 11.68 -13.77
N ASP A 68 7.43 11.95 -15.07
CA ASP A 68 6.33 12.76 -15.61
C ASP A 68 4.96 12.22 -15.18
N THR A 69 4.77 10.89 -15.23
CA THR A 69 3.50 10.28 -14.83
C THR A 69 3.25 10.47 -13.34
N TYR A 70 4.29 10.32 -12.51
CA TYR A 70 4.20 10.51 -11.07
C TYR A 70 3.90 11.97 -10.71
N ARG A 71 4.59 12.91 -11.36
CA ARG A 71 4.35 14.34 -11.23
C ARG A 71 2.90 14.69 -11.57
N SER A 72 2.39 14.25 -12.72
CA SER A 72 1.01 14.49 -13.14
C SER A 72 0.00 13.95 -12.13
N VAL A 73 0.27 12.79 -11.51
CA VAL A 73 -0.57 12.25 -10.44
C VAL A 73 -0.59 13.15 -9.20
N ILE A 74 0.57 13.64 -8.76
CA ILE A 74 0.65 14.56 -7.61
C ILE A 74 -0.07 15.88 -7.90
N GLU A 75 0.16 16.47 -9.08
CA GLU A 75 -0.50 17.70 -9.51
C GLU A 75 -2.01 17.53 -9.56
N ALA A 76 -2.48 16.41 -10.11
CA ALA A 76 -3.90 16.12 -10.21
C ALA A 76 -4.54 15.87 -8.84
N LEU A 77 -3.83 15.20 -7.91
CA LEU A 77 -4.29 15.02 -6.53
C LEU A 77 -4.50 16.37 -5.84
N VAL A 78 -3.51 17.26 -5.90
CA VAL A 78 -3.59 18.57 -5.23
C VAL A 78 -4.60 19.50 -5.91
N SER A 79 -4.62 19.51 -7.24
CA SER A 79 -5.47 20.40 -8.03
C SER A 79 -6.95 20.00 -8.05
N SER A 80 -7.28 18.77 -7.61
CA SER A 80 -8.66 18.27 -7.59
C SER A 80 -9.64 19.08 -6.73
N SER A 81 -9.15 19.91 -5.80
CA SER A 81 -9.97 20.84 -5.01
C SER A 81 -10.48 22.07 -5.80
N GLY A 82 -9.96 22.31 -7.00
CA GLY A 82 -10.33 23.43 -7.87
C GLY A 82 -9.92 24.81 -7.35
N GLN A 83 -8.99 24.90 -6.39
CA GLN A 83 -8.59 26.17 -5.78
C GLN A 83 -7.33 26.81 -6.41
N ALA A 84 -6.46 26.02 -7.04
CA ALA A 84 -5.35 26.50 -7.86
C ALA A 84 -4.72 25.33 -8.64
N SER A 85 -4.16 25.60 -9.82
CA SER A 85 -3.27 24.66 -10.51
C SER A 85 -1.98 24.51 -9.70
N HIS A 86 -1.67 23.30 -9.26
CA HIS A 86 -0.39 22.99 -8.60
C HIS A 86 0.62 22.49 -9.63
N GLN A 87 1.81 23.08 -9.63
CA GLN A 87 2.96 22.58 -10.40
C GLN A 87 3.92 21.87 -9.45
N ALA A 88 4.19 20.60 -9.71
CA ALA A 88 5.04 19.76 -8.86
C ALA A 88 6.43 19.57 -9.47
N ASP A 89 7.03 20.66 -9.98
CA ASP A 89 8.36 20.65 -10.62
C ASP A 89 9.48 20.15 -9.69
N TRP A 90 9.27 20.22 -8.38
CA TRP A 90 10.17 19.65 -7.38
C TRP A 90 10.33 18.13 -7.56
N VAL A 91 9.31 17.43 -8.07
CA VAL A 91 9.40 15.99 -8.38
C VAL A 91 10.51 15.73 -9.40
N SER A 92 10.51 16.52 -10.49
CA SER A 92 11.50 16.42 -11.57
C SER A 92 12.84 17.06 -11.21
N SER A 93 12.85 18.04 -10.30
CA SER A 93 14.06 18.72 -9.84
C SER A 93 14.86 17.89 -8.83
N TYR A 94 14.20 17.01 -8.07
CA TYR A 94 14.81 16.20 -7.02
C TYR A 94 14.57 14.69 -7.21
N PRO A 95 14.89 14.09 -8.37
CA PRO A 95 14.61 12.67 -8.63
C PRO A 95 15.35 11.75 -7.64
N LEU A 96 16.55 12.13 -7.21
CA LEU A 96 17.33 11.36 -6.23
C LEU A 96 16.62 11.20 -4.89
N PHE A 97 15.74 12.13 -4.48
CA PHE A 97 14.96 11.98 -3.25
C PHE A 97 14.11 10.68 -3.29
N PHE A 98 13.48 10.42 -4.42
CA PHE A 98 12.61 9.27 -4.64
C PHE A 98 13.35 7.93 -4.69
N LEU A 99 14.65 7.96 -4.98
CA LEU A 99 15.51 6.78 -4.89
C LEU A 99 16.11 6.61 -3.49
N LEU A 100 16.72 7.67 -2.96
CA LEU A 100 17.54 7.62 -1.75
C LEU A 100 16.70 7.36 -0.49
N ILE A 101 15.47 7.88 -0.41
CA ILE A 101 14.62 7.67 0.78
C ILE A 101 14.19 6.20 0.89
N PRO A 102 13.57 5.55 -0.11
CA PRO A 102 13.26 4.12 -0.02
C PRO A 102 14.49 3.24 0.14
N MET A 103 15.59 3.57 -0.55
CA MET A 103 16.84 2.81 -0.45
C MET A 103 17.43 2.91 0.97
N GLY A 104 17.48 4.12 1.53
CA GLY A 104 18.00 4.37 2.87
C GLY A 104 17.14 3.69 3.95
N LEU A 105 15.81 3.81 3.87
CA LEU A 105 14.89 3.12 4.77
C LEU A 105 15.06 1.59 4.70
N THR A 106 15.20 1.04 3.50
CA THR A 106 15.39 -0.40 3.30
C THR A 106 16.73 -0.88 3.82
N ALA A 107 17.82 -0.17 3.50
CA ALA A 107 19.15 -0.49 4.01
C ALA A 107 19.19 -0.43 5.54
N LEU A 108 18.65 0.65 6.14
CA LEU A 108 18.61 0.79 7.59
C LEU A 108 17.71 -0.28 8.22
N SER A 109 16.59 -0.64 7.60
CA SER A 109 15.70 -1.71 8.10
C SER A 109 16.40 -3.05 8.13
N LEU A 110 17.14 -3.39 7.08
CA LEU A 110 17.87 -4.67 6.98
C LEU A 110 19.07 -4.70 7.93
N LEU A 111 19.79 -3.59 8.08
CA LEU A 111 20.87 -3.46 9.06
C LEU A 111 20.35 -3.57 10.49
N ALA A 112 19.23 -2.90 10.81
CA ALA A 112 18.61 -3.05 12.11
C ALA A 112 18.13 -4.50 12.31
N ALA A 113 17.49 -5.11 11.32
CA ALA A 113 17.04 -6.50 11.40
C ALA A 113 18.20 -7.48 11.65
N SER A 114 19.36 -7.28 11.00
CA SER A 114 20.53 -8.15 11.19
C SER A 114 21.14 -8.08 12.60
N ILE A 115 20.93 -6.97 13.32
CA ILE A 115 21.31 -6.85 14.75
C ILE A 115 20.37 -7.65 15.65
N TYR A 116 19.07 -7.66 15.34
CA TYR A 116 18.05 -8.31 16.16
C TYR A 116 17.77 -9.77 15.77
N VAL A 117 18.26 -10.26 14.62
CA VAL A 117 17.97 -11.62 14.12
C VAL A 117 18.69 -12.70 14.94
N SER A 118 18.01 -13.82 15.22
CA SER A 118 18.67 -15.02 15.77
C SER A 118 19.08 -15.99 14.66
N LYS A 119 19.96 -16.96 14.97
CA LYS A 119 20.37 -17.99 13.99
C LYS A 119 19.19 -18.79 13.39
N LYS A 120 18.08 -18.93 14.12
CA LYS A 120 16.87 -19.63 13.66
C LYS A 120 16.03 -18.81 12.68
N GLU A 121 16.29 -17.50 12.60
CA GLU A 121 15.49 -16.54 11.83
C GLU A 121 16.22 -16.03 10.56
N ILE A 122 17.34 -16.65 10.20
CA ILE A 122 18.09 -16.31 8.97
C ILE A 122 17.20 -16.50 7.73
N ARG A 123 16.40 -17.58 7.69
CA ARG A 123 15.48 -17.83 6.58
C ARG A 123 14.43 -16.71 6.43
N PRO A 124 13.69 -16.30 7.49
CA PRO A 124 12.81 -15.14 7.40
C PRO A 124 13.52 -13.86 6.95
N LEU A 125 14.73 -13.60 7.46
CA LEU A 125 15.51 -12.43 7.03
C LEU A 125 15.86 -12.49 5.53
N CYS A 126 16.26 -13.65 5.01
CA CYS A 126 16.51 -13.84 3.59
C CYS A 126 15.25 -13.59 2.75
N MET A 127 14.06 -14.01 3.23
CA MET A 127 12.80 -13.73 2.54
C MET A 127 12.52 -12.22 2.52
N ASP A 128 12.69 -11.52 3.64
CA ASP A 128 12.52 -10.07 3.70
C ASP A 128 13.48 -9.35 2.73
N ILE A 129 14.73 -9.80 2.62
CA ILE A 129 15.72 -9.28 1.65
C ILE A 129 15.25 -9.54 0.22
N ILE A 130 14.89 -10.79 -0.12
CA ILE A 130 14.45 -11.17 -1.47
C ILE A 130 13.24 -10.36 -1.89
N GLU A 131 12.22 -10.26 -1.03
CA GLU A 131 11.03 -9.48 -1.34
C GLU A 131 11.35 -7.99 -1.50
N SER A 132 12.22 -7.43 -0.65
CA SER A 132 12.58 -6.02 -0.74
C SER A 132 13.35 -5.72 -2.02
N VAL A 133 14.30 -6.57 -2.40
CA VAL A 133 15.04 -6.46 -3.67
C VAL A 133 14.10 -6.63 -4.87
N ALA A 134 13.19 -7.61 -4.83
CA ALA A 134 12.22 -7.85 -5.89
C ALA A 134 11.28 -6.65 -6.08
N LEU A 135 10.73 -6.09 -5.00
CA LEU A 135 9.90 -4.89 -5.05
C LEU A 135 10.69 -3.68 -5.52
N PHE A 136 11.91 -3.48 -5.03
CA PHE A 136 12.75 -2.37 -5.46
C PHE A 136 13.04 -2.43 -6.96
N GLY A 137 13.44 -3.60 -7.46
CA GLY A 137 13.66 -3.81 -8.90
C GLY A 137 12.38 -3.62 -9.71
N TRP A 138 11.25 -4.16 -9.24
CA TRP A 138 9.95 -4.00 -9.90
C TRP A 138 9.58 -2.52 -10.09
N PHE A 139 9.65 -1.73 -9.03
CA PHE A 139 9.28 -0.31 -9.08
C PHE A 139 10.32 0.59 -9.74
N LEU A 140 11.55 0.11 -9.91
CA LEU A 140 12.59 0.83 -10.63
C LEU A 140 12.46 0.66 -12.14
N PHE A 141 12.08 -0.53 -12.62
CA PHE A 141 12.14 -0.87 -14.04
C PHE A 141 10.77 -0.93 -14.74
N ILE A 142 9.67 -1.09 -14.00
CA ILE A 142 8.32 -1.15 -14.56
C ILE A 142 7.67 0.24 -14.54
N PRO A 143 6.97 0.68 -15.60
CA PRO A 143 6.29 1.96 -15.61
C PRO A 143 5.35 2.14 -14.41
N ALA A 144 5.35 3.33 -13.81
CA ALA A 144 4.71 3.61 -12.52
C ALA A 144 3.27 3.10 -12.38
N LEU A 145 2.40 3.39 -13.35
CA LEU A 145 0.99 2.99 -13.31
C LEU A 145 0.83 1.46 -13.33
N TRP A 146 1.59 0.77 -14.18
CA TRP A 146 1.59 -0.70 -14.24
C TRP A 146 2.18 -1.31 -12.97
N ALA A 147 3.28 -0.74 -12.48
CA ALA A 147 3.94 -1.22 -11.28
C ALA A 147 3.00 -1.15 -10.06
N ILE A 148 2.35 0.00 -9.86
CA ILE A 148 1.39 0.23 -8.78
C ILE A 148 0.15 -0.65 -8.95
N GLY A 149 -0.43 -0.72 -10.15
CA GLY A 149 -1.64 -1.52 -10.41
C GLY A 149 -1.42 -3.01 -10.15
N CYS A 150 -0.33 -3.56 -10.67
CA CYS A 150 0.06 -4.96 -10.43
C CYS A 150 0.40 -5.21 -8.96
N TYR A 151 1.14 -4.31 -8.31
CA TYR A 151 1.43 -4.42 -6.88
C TYR A 151 0.13 -4.41 -6.06
N PHE A 152 -0.76 -3.46 -6.32
CA PHE A 152 -2.03 -3.36 -5.61
C PHE A 152 -2.86 -4.64 -5.76
N ALA A 153 -3.02 -5.17 -6.97
CA ALA A 153 -3.85 -6.34 -7.24
C ALA A 153 -3.21 -7.67 -6.81
N LEU A 154 -1.95 -7.90 -7.20
CA LEU A 154 -1.30 -9.20 -7.09
C LEU A 154 -0.43 -9.37 -5.84
N TRP A 155 -0.02 -8.26 -5.22
CA TRP A 155 0.82 -8.29 -4.02
C TRP A 155 0.00 -7.90 -2.79
N HIS A 156 -0.44 -6.64 -2.73
CA HIS A 156 -1.09 -6.08 -1.54
C HIS A 156 -2.46 -6.71 -1.29
N SER A 157 -3.34 -6.69 -2.29
CA SER A 157 -4.69 -7.27 -2.16
C SER A 157 -4.66 -8.77 -1.93
N LEU A 158 -3.73 -9.49 -2.58
CA LEU A 158 -3.55 -10.92 -2.36
C LEU A 158 -3.16 -11.24 -0.90
N ARG A 159 -2.23 -10.47 -0.31
CA ARG A 159 -1.85 -10.65 1.10
C ARG A 159 -3.02 -10.40 2.06
N HIS A 160 -3.86 -9.41 1.76
CA HIS A 160 -5.09 -9.18 2.52
C HIS A 160 -6.12 -10.31 2.35
N ALA A 161 -6.29 -10.83 1.13
CA ALA A 161 -7.17 -11.96 0.87
C ALA A 161 -6.72 -13.22 1.64
N LEU A 162 -5.42 -13.53 1.57
CA LEU A 162 -4.83 -14.67 2.29
C LEU A 162 -4.97 -14.51 3.81
N ARG A 163 -4.79 -13.30 4.33
CA ARG A 163 -4.98 -12.99 5.76
C ARG A 163 -6.42 -13.20 6.23
N ILE A 164 -7.41 -12.80 5.44
CA ILE A 164 -8.83 -13.03 5.77
C ILE A 164 -9.11 -14.53 5.77
N LEU A 165 -8.66 -15.24 4.73
CA LEU A 165 -8.86 -16.68 4.60
C LEU A 165 -8.16 -17.49 5.70
N SER A 166 -6.97 -17.07 6.15
CA SER A 166 -6.29 -17.73 7.26
C SER A 166 -6.96 -17.52 8.62
N THR A 167 -7.80 -16.49 8.74
CA THR A 167 -8.57 -16.22 9.97
C THR A 167 -9.87 -17.02 10.01
N ASP A 168 -10.39 -17.40 8.85
CA ASP A 168 -11.58 -18.25 8.71
C ASP A 168 -11.20 -19.73 8.85
N SER A 169 -11.82 -20.46 9.78
CA SER A 169 -11.47 -21.87 10.03
C SER A 169 -11.65 -22.76 8.80
N LEU A 170 -12.74 -22.56 8.06
CA LEU A 170 -13.00 -23.27 6.80
C LEU A 170 -12.02 -22.82 5.71
N GLY A 171 -11.78 -21.52 5.57
CA GLY A 171 -10.81 -20.94 4.64
C GLY A 171 -9.40 -21.51 4.84
N SER A 172 -8.93 -21.61 6.08
CA SER A 172 -7.64 -22.20 6.42
C SER A 172 -7.55 -23.68 6.01
N GLN A 173 -8.58 -24.48 6.32
CA GLN A 173 -8.60 -25.89 5.92
C GLN A 173 -8.62 -26.08 4.39
N LEU A 174 -9.35 -25.21 3.67
CA LEU A 174 -9.41 -25.24 2.21
C LEU A 174 -8.08 -24.81 1.56
N LEU A 175 -7.38 -23.85 2.17
CA LEU A 175 -6.01 -23.46 1.78
C LEU A 175 -5.05 -24.64 1.93
N ASP A 176 -5.06 -25.31 3.09
CA ASP A 176 -4.16 -26.44 3.37
C ASP A 176 -4.43 -27.64 2.47
N SER A 177 -5.71 -27.92 2.20
CA SER A 177 -6.14 -29.02 1.32
C SER A 177 -6.09 -28.67 -0.17
N LYS A 178 -5.61 -27.48 -0.56
CA LYS A 178 -5.46 -27.00 -1.96
C LYS A 178 -6.75 -27.06 -2.79
N GLN A 179 -7.91 -26.91 -2.14
CA GLN A 179 -9.22 -26.94 -2.80
C GLN A 179 -9.58 -25.55 -3.37
N TYR A 180 -8.84 -25.10 -4.39
CA TYR A 180 -8.91 -23.72 -4.89
C TYR A 180 -10.31 -23.26 -5.34
N LEU A 181 -11.11 -24.14 -5.95
CA LEU A 181 -12.46 -23.76 -6.39
C LEU A 181 -13.37 -23.42 -5.20
N ARG A 182 -13.38 -24.27 -4.17
CA ARG A 182 -14.16 -24.04 -2.95
C ARG A 182 -13.61 -22.87 -2.15
N LEU A 183 -12.29 -22.69 -2.17
CA LEU A 183 -11.63 -21.54 -1.55
C LEU A 183 -12.08 -20.21 -2.20
N ASN A 184 -12.15 -20.15 -3.53
CA ASN A 184 -12.63 -18.97 -4.25
C ASN A 184 -14.09 -18.63 -3.92
N ILE A 185 -14.94 -19.66 -3.80
CA ILE A 185 -16.34 -19.49 -3.35
C ILE A 185 -16.37 -18.93 -1.93
N ARG A 186 -15.56 -19.50 -1.02
CA ARG A 186 -15.50 -19.02 0.37
C ARG A 186 -14.98 -17.59 0.47
N TRP A 187 -13.97 -17.24 -0.32
CA TRP A 187 -13.45 -15.88 -0.42
C TRP A 187 -14.54 -14.90 -0.88
N LEU A 188 -15.31 -15.26 -1.92
CA LEU A 188 -16.45 -14.47 -2.37
C LEU A 188 -17.55 -14.35 -1.30
N GLN A 189 -17.81 -15.38 -0.50
CA GLN A 189 -18.76 -15.29 0.61
C GLN A 189 -18.29 -14.33 1.71
N LEU A 190 -17.00 -14.34 2.04
CA LEU A 190 -16.43 -13.50 3.09
C LEU A 190 -16.30 -12.04 2.65
N THR A 191 -15.96 -11.79 1.40
CA THR A 191 -15.66 -10.44 0.89
C THR A 191 -16.78 -9.85 0.03
N GLY A 192 -17.73 -10.67 -0.43
CA GLY A 192 -18.68 -10.32 -1.48
C GLY A 192 -19.54 -9.11 -1.17
N LEU A 193 -20.03 -8.96 0.07
CA LEU A 193 -20.81 -7.78 0.46
C LEU A 193 -19.98 -6.50 0.35
N MET A 194 -18.75 -6.51 0.89
CA MET A 194 -17.84 -5.36 0.82
C MET A 194 -17.44 -5.07 -0.64
N THR A 195 -17.14 -6.10 -1.42
CA THR A 195 -16.82 -5.97 -2.85
C THR A 195 -17.99 -5.38 -3.63
N PHE A 196 -19.21 -5.84 -3.37
CA PHE A 196 -20.42 -5.32 -4.01
C PHE A 196 -20.66 -3.85 -3.67
N VAL A 197 -20.55 -3.48 -2.39
CA VAL A 197 -20.65 -2.08 -1.95
C VAL A 197 -19.56 -1.22 -2.59
N ALA A 198 -18.33 -1.70 -2.66
CA ALA A 198 -17.22 -1.00 -3.32
C ALA A 198 -17.46 -0.82 -4.83
N LEU A 199 -17.99 -1.83 -5.52
CA LEU A 199 -18.33 -1.75 -6.95
C LEU A 199 -19.47 -0.77 -7.22
N ILE A 200 -20.51 -0.73 -6.38
CA ILE A 200 -21.57 0.28 -6.48
C ILE A 200 -21.00 1.68 -6.25
N GLY A 201 -20.20 1.87 -5.20
CA GLY A 201 -19.55 3.15 -4.91
C GLY A 201 -18.68 3.61 -6.07
N MET A 202 -17.89 2.71 -6.65
CA MET A 202 -17.07 2.96 -7.83
C MET A 202 -17.93 3.34 -9.05
N TRP A 203 -19.00 2.59 -9.32
CA TRP A 203 -19.93 2.89 -10.40
C TRP A 203 -20.56 4.28 -10.23
N ILE A 204 -21.00 4.65 -9.03
CA ILE A 204 -21.53 5.99 -8.74
C ILE A 204 -20.47 7.07 -8.99
N ILE A 205 -19.24 6.88 -8.51
CA ILE A 205 -18.15 7.85 -8.70
C ILE A 205 -17.83 8.08 -10.18
N PHE A 206 -17.84 7.01 -10.99
CA PHE A 206 -17.56 7.12 -12.43
C PHE A 206 -18.77 7.59 -13.25
N ALA A 207 -20.00 7.21 -12.88
CA ALA A 207 -21.22 7.58 -13.58
C ALA A 207 -21.60 9.06 -13.34
N LEU A 208 -21.22 9.63 -12.21
CA LEU A 208 -21.46 11.05 -11.95
C LEU A 208 -20.47 11.90 -12.77
N PRO A 209 -20.94 12.96 -13.47
CA PRO A 209 -20.08 14.00 -13.98
C PRO A 209 -19.49 14.75 -12.79
N PHE A 210 -18.40 14.20 -12.25
CA PHE A 210 -17.58 14.79 -11.21
C PHE A 210 -16.88 16.02 -11.82
N SER A 211 -17.63 17.13 -11.85
CA SER A 211 -17.07 18.45 -12.05
C SER A 211 -16.95 19.09 -10.67
N ILE A 212 -15.72 19.39 -10.26
CA ILE A 212 -15.49 20.24 -9.10
C ILE A 212 -15.23 21.64 -9.65
N ARG A 213 -16.18 22.55 -9.43
CA ARG A 213 -16.10 23.96 -9.85
C ARG A 213 -15.80 24.16 -11.36
N GLY A 214 -16.38 23.31 -12.22
CA GLY A 214 -16.32 23.47 -13.68
C GLY A 214 -15.12 22.81 -14.39
N ILE A 215 -14.25 22.10 -13.66
CA ILE A 215 -13.17 21.29 -14.25
C ILE A 215 -13.61 19.83 -14.26
N GLU A 216 -13.62 19.19 -15.43
CA GLU A 216 -13.81 17.75 -15.53
C GLU A 216 -12.57 17.02 -15.00
N LEU A 217 -12.79 16.17 -13.98
CA LEU A 217 -11.73 15.35 -13.41
C LEU A 217 -11.47 14.14 -14.32
N ASP A 218 -10.21 13.92 -14.68
CA ASP A 218 -9.78 12.70 -15.37
C ASP A 218 -10.09 11.44 -14.52
N TRP A 219 -10.31 10.31 -15.17
CA TRP A 219 -10.72 9.05 -14.52
C TRP A 219 -9.72 8.61 -13.43
N LEU A 220 -8.43 8.88 -13.63
CA LEU A 220 -7.36 8.56 -12.70
C LEU A 220 -7.51 9.34 -11.39
N VAL A 221 -7.91 10.61 -11.47
CA VAL A 221 -8.09 11.48 -10.30
C VAL A 221 -9.31 11.05 -9.50
N LYS A 222 -10.42 10.72 -10.19
CA LYS A 222 -11.61 10.16 -9.55
C LYS A 222 -11.28 8.85 -8.82
N ALA A 223 -10.50 7.98 -9.45
CA ALA A 223 -10.06 6.72 -8.85
C ALA A 223 -9.20 6.96 -7.60
N LEU A 224 -8.22 7.86 -7.67
CA LEU A 224 -7.32 8.14 -6.55
C LEU A 224 -8.02 8.80 -5.36
N ILE A 225 -8.98 9.72 -5.60
CA ILE A 225 -9.81 10.30 -4.53
C ILE A 225 -10.71 9.21 -3.93
N GLY A 226 -11.31 8.34 -4.75
CA GLY A 226 -12.10 7.21 -4.26
C GLY A 226 -11.26 6.28 -3.37
N ILE A 227 -10.06 5.93 -3.83
CA ILE A 227 -9.12 5.11 -3.05
C ILE A 227 -8.69 5.83 -1.77
N SER A 228 -8.39 7.13 -1.81
CA SER A 228 -7.94 7.87 -0.62
C SER A 228 -8.99 7.91 0.48
N VAL A 229 -10.27 8.11 0.10
CA VAL A 229 -11.41 8.08 1.03
C VAL A 229 -11.57 6.69 1.67
N LEU A 230 -11.34 5.62 0.91
CA LEU A 230 -11.43 4.25 1.42
C LEU A 230 -10.20 3.81 2.22
N THR A 231 -9.03 4.41 1.95
CA THR A 231 -7.75 4.00 2.56
C THR A 231 -7.77 4.19 4.06
N LEU A 232 -8.29 5.32 4.58
CA LEU A 232 -8.35 5.57 6.02
C LEU A 232 -9.24 4.58 6.79
N PRO A 233 -10.54 4.42 6.47
CA PRO A 233 -11.38 3.46 7.19
C PRO A 233 -10.86 2.03 7.05
N HIS A 234 -10.35 1.65 5.88
CA HIS A 234 -9.73 0.34 5.68
C HIS A 234 -8.48 0.16 6.57
N THR A 235 -7.61 1.16 6.64
CA THR A 235 -6.42 1.15 7.52
C THR A 235 -6.80 1.00 8.98
N VAL A 236 -7.86 1.68 9.43
CA VAL A 236 -8.38 1.55 10.81
C VAL A 236 -8.82 0.11 11.07
N VAL A 237 -9.59 -0.50 10.16
CA VAL A 237 -10.01 -1.92 10.29
C VAL A 237 -8.80 -2.84 10.39
N VAL A 238 -7.81 -2.67 9.50
CA VAL A 238 -6.58 -3.49 9.51
C VAL A 238 -5.76 -3.29 10.79
N CYS A 239 -5.66 -2.06 11.31
CA CYS A 239 -5.03 -1.79 12.61
C CYS A 239 -5.75 -2.48 13.77
N CYS A 240 -7.08 -2.50 13.76
CA CYS A 240 -7.86 -3.24 14.76
C CYS A 240 -7.61 -4.75 14.64
N MET A 241 -7.55 -5.29 13.43
CA MET A 241 -7.20 -6.70 13.20
C MET A 241 -5.77 -7.02 13.69
N ASP A 242 -4.79 -6.15 13.43
CA ASP A 242 -3.41 -6.33 13.90
C ASP A 242 -3.34 -6.40 15.43
N LYS A 243 -4.12 -5.58 16.16
CA LYS A 243 -4.15 -5.63 17.63
C LYS A 243 -4.65 -6.97 18.17
N ILE A 244 -5.45 -7.70 17.39
CA ILE A 244 -5.98 -9.00 17.77
C ILE A 244 -5.01 -10.11 17.32
N GLN A 245 -4.47 -10.01 16.11
CA GLN A 245 -3.70 -11.08 15.46
C GLN A 245 -2.19 -11.03 15.72
N LEU A 246 -1.63 -9.86 16.04
CA LEU A 246 -0.20 -9.67 16.35
C LEU A 246 0.06 -9.50 17.85
N ARG A 247 -0.91 -9.83 18.73
CA ARG A 247 -0.63 -10.01 20.16
C ARG A 247 0.30 -11.21 20.31
N VAL A 248 1.58 -10.92 20.49
CA VAL A 248 2.59 -11.84 21.01
C VAL A 248 2.59 -11.73 22.53
#